data_AF-A0A822D3P9-F1
#
_entry.id   AF-A0A822D3P9-F1
#
_cell.length_a   1.000
_cell.length_b   1.000
_cell.length_c   1.000
_cell.angle_alpha   90.00
_cell.angle_beta   90.00
_cell.angle_gamma   90.00
#
_symmetry.space_group_name_H-M   'P 1'
#
loop_
_entity.id
_entity.type
_entity.pdbx_description
1 polymer ?
#
loop_
_entity_poly.entity_id
_entity_poly.type
_entity_poly.pdbx_seq_one_letter_code
_entity_poly.pdbx_strand_id
1 'polypeptide(L)'
;MAMIDIKENVKEALKQHMLPMALIVFQCIFSVLYAVHVDYGLRKDEPRNITEAISYNSPPPVGDVEFYYSFFQDVHVMMFIGFGFLMAFLRRYSFSSVSFNFLIAAF
;
A
#
# COMPACT_ATOMS: atom_id res chain seq x y z
N MET A 1 -11.52 9.74 -46.00
CA MET A 1 -11.34 10.84 -45.03
C MET A 1 -12.03 10.52 -43.70
N ALA A 2 -13.33 10.19 -43.68
CA ALA A 2 -14.06 9.84 -42.44
C ALA A 2 -13.51 8.61 -41.65
N MET A 3 -12.99 7.57 -42.32
CA MET A 3 -12.42 6.40 -41.61
C MET A 3 -11.09 6.67 -40.89
N ILE A 4 -10.35 7.72 -41.29
CA ILE A 4 -9.08 8.08 -40.64
C ILE A 4 -9.38 8.80 -39.33
N ASP A 5 -10.34 9.72 -39.36
CA ASP A 5 -10.82 10.49 -38.21
C ASP A 5 -11.43 9.58 -37.11
N ILE A 6 -12.17 8.54 -37.51
CA ILE A 6 -12.70 7.54 -36.58
C ILE A 6 -11.56 6.75 -35.89
N LYS A 7 -10.53 6.35 -36.65
CA LYS A 7 -9.39 5.61 -36.06
C LYS A 7 -8.59 6.50 -35.11
N GLU A 8 -8.40 7.78 -35.42
CA GLU A 8 -7.73 8.74 -34.55
C GLU A 8 -8.51 8.99 -33.26
N ASN A 9 -9.83 9.20 -33.37
CA ASN A 9 -10.70 9.43 -32.21
C ASN A 9 -10.77 8.20 -31.29
N VAL A 10 -10.80 6.99 -31.87
CA VAL A 10 -10.71 5.73 -31.12
C VAL A 10 -9.36 5.59 -30.42
N LYS A 11 -8.25 6.00 -31.07
CA LYS A 11 -6.91 5.90 -30.49
C LYS A 11 -6.71 6.87 -29.32
N GLU A 12 -7.24 8.09 -29.41
CA GLU A 12 -7.23 9.05 -28.31
C GLU A 12 -8.14 8.61 -27.15
N ALA A 13 -9.31 8.03 -27.45
CA ALA A 13 -10.17 7.42 -26.43
C ALA A 13 -9.49 6.22 -25.74
N LEU A 14 -8.77 5.38 -26.50
CA LEU A 14 -8.02 4.25 -25.95
C LEU A 14 -6.89 4.72 -25.04
N LYS A 15 -6.20 5.81 -25.41
CA LYS A 15 -5.10 6.38 -24.64
C LYS A 15 -5.54 6.92 -23.28
N GLN A 16 -6.74 7.50 -23.19
CA GLN A 16 -7.31 7.98 -21.93
C GLN A 16 -7.62 6.84 -20.95
N HIS A 17 -8.08 5.68 -21.45
CA HIS A 17 -8.38 4.51 -20.62
C HIS A 17 -7.18 3.56 -20.41
N MET A 18 -6.04 3.83 -21.04
CA MET A 18 -4.86 2.97 -20.97
C MET A 18 -4.24 2.92 -19.56
N LEU A 19 -4.16 4.07 -18.88
CA LEU A 19 -3.62 4.16 -17.52
C LEU A 19 -4.45 3.40 -16.48
N PRO A 20 -5.78 3.61 -16.35
CA PRO A 20 -6.58 2.87 -15.36
C PRO A 20 -6.61 1.37 -15.65
N MET A 21 -6.63 0.95 -16.92
CA MET A 21 -6.57 -0.47 -17.28
C MET A 21 -5.24 -1.11 -16.87
N ALA A 22 -4.11 -0.42 -17.06
CA ALA A 22 -2.81 -0.91 -16.63
C ALA A 22 -2.73 -1.10 -15.10
N LEU A 23 -3.29 -0.16 -14.32
CA LEU A 23 -3.32 -0.25 -12.86
C LEU A 23 -4.19 -1.41 -12.36
N ILE A 24 -5.34 -1.65 -12.99
CA ILE A 24 -6.21 -2.78 -12.63
C ILE A 24 -5.51 -4.11 -12.90
N VAL A 25 -4.85 -4.25 -14.06
CA VAL A 25 -4.09 -5.47 -14.36
C VAL A 25 -2.97 -5.69 -13.35
N PHE A 26 -2.20 -4.65 -13.02
CA PHE A 26 -1.13 -4.73 -12.04
C PHE A 26 -1.65 -5.09 -10.63
N GLN A 27 -2.77 -4.48 -10.22
CA GLN A 27 -3.45 -4.79 -8.96
C GLN A 27 -3.93 -6.23 -8.91
N CYS A 28 -4.55 -6.73 -9.99
CA CYS A 28 -5.00 -8.12 -10.07
C CYS A 28 -3.83 -9.10 -9.97
N ILE A 29 -2.68 -8.80 -10.59
CA ILE A 29 -1.47 -9.62 -10.50
C ILE A 29 -0.99 -9.70 -9.04
N PHE A 30 -0.81 -8.56 -8.36
CA PHE A 30 -0.39 -8.58 -6.96
C PHE A 30 -1.41 -9.22 -6.04
N SER A 31 -2.70 -9.02 -6.28
CA SER A 31 -3.76 -9.66 -5.48
C SER A 31 -3.71 -11.19 -5.57
N VAL A 32 -3.47 -11.74 -6.77
CA VAL A 32 -3.34 -13.20 -6.97
C VAL A 32 -2.04 -13.71 -6.33
N LEU A 33 -0.93 -13.02 -6.52
CA LEU A 33 0.34 -13.39 -5.90
C LEU A 33 0.24 -13.39 -4.37
N TYR A 34 -0.36 -12.34 -3.81
CA TYR A 34 -0.59 -12.20 -2.37
C TYR A 34 -1.47 -13.35 -1.85
N ALA A 35 -2.59 -13.64 -2.52
CA ALA A 35 -3.50 -14.71 -2.10
C ALA A 35 -2.86 -16.10 -2.10
N VAL A 36 -1.88 -16.35 -2.97
CA VAL A 36 -1.19 -17.65 -3.08
C VAL A 36 0.03 -17.76 -2.14
N HIS A 37 0.74 -16.66 -1.87
CA HIS A 37 2.03 -16.70 -1.16
C HIS A 37 1.98 -16.21 0.29
N VAL A 38 0.88 -15.58 0.73
CA VAL A 38 0.80 -15.01 2.08
C VAL A 38 0.15 -15.98 3.04
N ASP A 39 0.96 -16.47 3.96
CA ASP A 39 0.51 -17.19 5.16
C ASP A 39 0.62 -16.27 6.38
N TYR A 40 -0.47 -16.09 7.10
CA TYR A 40 -0.46 -15.39 8.38
C TYR A 40 -0.10 -16.38 9.48
N GLY A 41 1.05 -16.16 10.14
CA GLY A 41 1.44 -16.92 11.32
C GLY A 41 0.44 -16.70 12.45
N LEU A 42 -0.53 -17.60 12.59
CA LEU A 42 -1.37 -17.67 13.78
C LEU A 42 -0.44 -17.98 14.95
N ARG A 43 -0.20 -16.99 15.81
CA ARG A 43 0.45 -17.16 17.11
C ARG A 43 -0.38 -18.22 17.82
N LYS A 44 0.11 -19.46 17.86
CA LYS A 44 -0.41 -20.48 18.76
C LYS A 44 0.14 -20.09 20.12
N ASP A 45 -0.61 -19.27 20.85
CA ASP A 45 -0.42 -19.07 22.27
C ASP A 45 -0.37 -20.45 22.91
N GLU A 46 0.85 -20.87 23.21
CA GLU A 46 1.15 -22.09 23.93
C GLU A 46 0.37 -22.03 25.25
N PRO A 47 -0.37 -23.09 25.62
CA PRO A 47 -1.24 -23.04 26.78
C PRO A 47 -0.40 -22.72 28.01
N ARG A 48 -0.65 -21.53 28.58
CA ARG A 48 0.01 -21.02 29.77
C ARG A 48 -0.05 -22.09 30.84
N ASN A 49 1.08 -22.73 31.13
CA ASN A 49 1.17 -23.61 32.27
C ASN A 49 0.86 -22.76 33.50
N ILE A 50 -0.07 -23.25 34.31
CA ILE A 50 -0.73 -22.53 35.43
C ILE A 50 0.31 -22.01 36.45
N THR A 51 1.52 -22.58 36.45
CA THR A 51 2.68 -22.16 37.25
C THR A 51 3.20 -20.76 36.89
N GLU A 52 3.04 -20.29 35.65
CA GLU A 52 3.47 -18.94 35.22
C GLU A 52 2.44 -17.85 35.54
N ALA A 53 1.19 -18.21 35.83
CA ALA A 53 0.14 -17.27 36.21
C ALA A 53 0.37 -16.65 37.61
N ILE A 54 1.31 -17.20 38.39
CA ILE A 54 1.64 -16.72 39.75
C ILE A 54 2.66 -15.57 39.71
N SER A 55 3.35 -15.32 38.57
CA SER A 55 4.26 -14.18 38.41
C SER A 55 3.53 -12.93 37.88
N TYR A 56 2.67 -12.33 38.72
CA TYR A 56 1.84 -11.16 38.38
C TYR A 56 2.61 -9.82 38.30
N ASN A 57 3.95 -9.83 38.43
CA ASN A 57 4.79 -8.63 38.40
C ASN A 57 5.58 -8.44 37.09
N SER A 58 5.40 -9.32 36.10
CA SER A 58 6.02 -9.16 34.79
C SER A 58 5.03 -8.46 33.86
N PRO A 59 5.36 -7.30 33.26
CA PRO A 59 4.53 -6.72 32.23
C PRO A 59 4.30 -7.78 31.14
N PRO A 60 3.10 -7.83 30.53
CA PRO A 60 2.81 -8.82 29.49
C PRO A 60 3.91 -8.76 28.43
N PRO A 61 4.39 -9.90 27.92
CA PRO A 61 5.39 -9.91 26.87
C PRO A 61 4.83 -9.12 25.68
N VAL A 62 5.39 -7.92 25.45
CA VAL A 62 5.05 -7.06 24.33
C VAL A 62 5.26 -7.89 23.07
N GLY A 63 4.17 -8.16 22.34
CA GLY A 63 4.25 -8.97 21.14
C GLY A 63 5.16 -8.28 20.12
N ASP A 64 5.95 -9.04 19.37
CA ASP A 64 6.86 -8.51 18.35
C ASP A 64 6.14 -7.53 17.40
N VAL A 65 4.87 -7.84 17.08
CA VAL A 65 3.98 -7.00 16.27
C VAL A 65 3.82 -5.61 16.87
N GLU A 66 3.59 -5.48 18.17
CA GLU A 66 3.36 -4.20 18.84
C GLU A 66 4.61 -3.32 18.82
N PHE A 67 5.79 -3.93 18.98
CA PHE A 67 7.06 -3.21 18.88
C PHE A 67 7.34 -2.73 17.45
N TYR A 68 7.20 -3.61 16.45
CA TYR A 68 7.49 -3.26 15.05
C TYR A 68 6.43 -2.35 14.43
N TYR A 69 5.17 -2.44 14.86
CA TYR A 69 4.07 -1.65 14.32
C TYR A 69 4.29 -0.14 14.51
N SER A 70 4.82 0.28 15.66
CA SER A 70 5.13 1.70 15.90
C SER A 70 6.13 2.25 14.89
N PHE A 71 7.22 1.53 14.62
CA PHE A 71 8.22 1.95 13.63
C PHE A 71 7.67 1.89 12.21
N PHE A 72 6.82 0.91 11.92
CA PHE A 72 6.17 0.77 10.62
C PHE A 72 5.29 2.00 10.32
N GLN A 73 4.56 2.48 11.32
CA GLN A 73 3.72 3.66 11.20
C GLN A 73 4.54 4.93 10.90
N ASP A 74 5.68 5.12 11.58
CA ASP A 74 6.54 6.29 11.37
C ASP A 74 7.08 6.33 9.93
N VAL A 75 7.54 5.20 9.40
CA VAL A 75 8.02 5.09 8.01
C VAL A 75 6.88 5.31 7.02
N HIS A 76 5.70 4.75 7.29
CA HIS A 76 4.52 4.95 6.45
C HIS A 76 4.14 6.44 6.38
N VAL A 77 4.10 7.16 7.50
CA VAL A 77 3.84 8.60 7.51
C VAL A 77 4.90 9.38 6.71
N MET A 78 6.17 8.98 6.78
CA MET A 78 7.23 9.60 5.98
C MET A 78 7.03 9.38 4.47
N MET A 79 6.61 8.18 4.05
CA MET A 79 6.38 7.87 2.64
C MET A 79 5.16 8.61 2.06
N PHE A 80 4.06 8.67 2.80
CA PHE A 80 2.83 9.29 2.31
C PHE A 80 2.81 10.80 2.50
N ILE A 81 3.12 11.30 3.70
CA ILE A 81 3.04 12.73 4.02
C ILE A 81 4.39 13.42 3.85
N GLY A 82 5.49 12.80 4.31
CA GLY A 82 6.83 13.39 4.24
C GLY A 82 7.24 13.72 2.81
N PHE A 83 7.39 12.70 1.95
CA PHE A 83 7.78 12.91 0.56
C PHE A 83 6.67 13.54 -0.29
N GLY A 84 5.41 13.21 -0.01
CA GLY A 84 4.25 13.76 -0.75
C GLY A 84 4.16 15.29 -0.64
N PHE A 85 4.24 15.84 0.58
CA PHE A 85 4.14 17.30 0.78
C PHE A 85 5.45 18.04 0.47
N LEU A 86 6.61 17.39 0.57
CA LEU A 86 7.89 17.96 0.15
C LEU A 86 7.91 18.25 -1.36
N MET A 87 7.44 17.29 -2.18
CA MET A 87 7.31 17.47 -3.63
C MET A 87 6.16 18.41 -4.03
N ALA A 88 5.25 18.71 -3.11
CA ALA A 88 4.08 19.56 -3.34
C ALA A 88 4.39 21.06 -3.24
N PHE A 89 5.58 21.48 -2.78
CA PHE A 89 5.91 22.92 -2.68
C PHE A 89 6.07 23.62 -4.05
N LEU A 90 6.06 22.87 -5.17
CA LEU A 90 6.12 23.46 -6.52
C LEU A 90 4.80 24.12 -6.93
N ARG A 91 4.84 25.44 -7.15
CA ARG A 91 3.72 26.37 -7.46
C ARG A 91 2.69 25.93 -8.52
N ARG A 92 2.99 24.95 -9.38
CA ARG A 92 2.09 24.52 -10.47
C ARG A 92 1.84 23.00 -10.51
N TYR A 93 2.47 22.21 -9.64
CA TYR A 93 2.40 20.74 -9.68
C TYR A 93 1.99 20.09 -8.35
N SER A 94 1.63 20.87 -7.33
CA SER A 94 1.27 20.34 -6.00
C SER A 94 0.24 19.21 -6.04
N PHE A 95 -0.82 19.35 -6.85
CA PHE A 95 -1.88 18.34 -6.93
C PHE A 95 -1.40 17.05 -7.61
N SER A 96 -0.74 17.15 -8.76
CA SER A 96 -0.22 15.99 -9.48
C SER A 96 0.88 15.27 -8.70
N SER A 97 1.80 15.99 -8.05
CA SER A 97 2.89 15.40 -7.26
C SER A 97 2.37 14.49 -6.15
N VAL A 98 1.36 14.94 -5.41
CA VAL A 98 0.76 14.15 -4.31
C VAL A 98 0.00 12.94 -4.86
N SER A 99 -0.77 13.11 -5.95
CA SER A 99 -1.52 12.00 -6.56
C SER A 99 -0.59 10.91 -7.14
N PHE A 100 0.50 11.29 -7.81
CA PHE A 100 1.47 10.31 -8.32
C PHE A 100 2.24 9.63 -7.18
N ASN A 101 2.58 10.36 -6.11
CA ASN A 101 3.20 9.78 -4.92
C ASN A 101 2.30 8.72 -4.29
N PHE A 102 1.00 9.02 -4.14
CA PHE A 102 0.02 8.08 -3.59
C PHE A 102 -0.16 6.85 -4.49
N LEU A 103 -0.20 7.06 -5.81
CA LEU A 103 -0.32 5.97 -6.78
C LEU A 103 0.87 5.01 -6.66
N ILE A 104 2.10 5.51 -6.62
CA ILE A 104 3.31 4.67 -6.50
C ILE A 104 3.43 4.04 -5.11
N ALA A 105 2.99 4.72 -4.05
CA ALA A 105 3.07 4.17 -2.70
C ALA A 105 2.03 3.08 -2.42
N ALA A 106 0.94 3.02 -3.19
CA ALA A 106 -0.18 2.09 -2.97
C ALA A 106 -0.09 0.79 -3.79
N PHE A 107 0.73 0.76 -4.84
CA PHE A 107 0.92 -0.41 -5.72
C PHE A 107 2.32 -0.99 -5.54
#